data_AF-Q2YRF6-F1
#
_entry.id   AF-Q2YRF6-F1
#
_cell.length_a   1.000
_cell.length_b   1.000
_cell.length_c   1.000
_cell.angle_alpha   90.00
_cell.angle_beta   90.00
_cell.angle_gamma   90.00
#
_symmetry.space_group_name_H-M   'P 1'
#
loop_
_entity.id
_entity.type
_entity.pdbx_description
1 polymer ?
#
loop_
_entity_poly.entity_id
_entity_poly.type
_entity_poly.pdbx_seq_one_letter_code
_entity_poly.pdbx_strand_id
1 'polypeptide(L)'
;MVMAKDGAIARIKLRLGRLSTQQAFALADIAEHSGARAIELSIRSNVQLRGIAPARWDEVVTALYEAGLGADNPAADDIRNVMVSPTAGIDPGQICDVTGLASDLLAMLQAEKAFHALSPKFSLQVDGGEDCAMISHPGDIWLSATEEGKAYVFGLASSPDRQALGTIAANNVPPFIDALLRCFLRNGAARMKQLTSEREFVKTVRESLPFAIEPAYGWKRKATVAHAHLGQHRQLYSNHYIGAMPLLGRLTPLQLRELARLAQEELRLTPWQGILLPNIAPGETDRIKRALHATGLETSPKSAHARLRACSGATGCASALADTQADGNFLAARLESGSDPVHLTGCAKSCAALAPLPHTLLARSAGRYDLYAQDRFSQNGAGPSRFGQLLASDITLEEAAHILNARHQ
;
A
#
# COMPACT_ATOMS: atom_id res chain seq x y z
N MET A 1 0.12 18.86 -7.25
CA MET A 1 1.40 18.30 -6.71
C MET A 1 1.66 18.86 -5.32
N VAL A 2 2.55 18.27 -4.53
CA VAL A 2 2.94 18.77 -3.20
C VAL A 2 4.45 18.87 -3.09
N MET A 3 4.96 19.98 -2.54
CA MET A 3 6.40 20.16 -2.33
C MET A 3 6.94 19.23 -1.22
N ALA A 4 8.09 18.63 -1.50
CA ALA A 4 8.90 17.89 -0.56
C ALA A 4 10.35 18.39 -0.60
N LYS A 5 11.25 17.73 0.15
CA LYS A 5 12.65 18.17 0.27
C LYS A 5 13.45 17.94 -1.02
N ASP A 6 13.10 16.88 -1.76
CA ASP A 6 13.73 16.51 -3.03
C ASP A 6 13.15 17.25 -4.25
N GLY A 7 12.06 17.99 -4.09
CA GLY A 7 11.29 18.63 -5.15
C GLY A 7 9.80 18.34 -5.02
N ALA A 8 9.01 18.64 -6.05
CA ALA A 8 7.59 18.33 -6.06
C ALA A 8 7.34 16.82 -6.17
N ILE A 9 6.28 16.36 -5.51
CA ILE A 9 5.76 15.00 -5.61
C ILE A 9 4.46 15.04 -6.42
N ALA A 10 4.42 14.28 -7.51
CA ALA A 10 3.20 13.95 -8.23
C ALA A 10 2.72 12.57 -7.78
N ARG A 11 1.54 12.50 -7.17
CA ARG A 11 0.92 11.23 -6.79
C ARG A 11 -0.05 10.83 -7.87
N ILE A 12 0.15 9.64 -8.41
CA ILE A 12 -0.58 9.18 -9.58
C ILE A 12 -1.98 8.72 -9.18
N LYS A 13 -2.98 8.98 -10.03
CA LYS A 13 -4.34 8.48 -9.83
C LYS A 13 -4.46 7.11 -10.47
N LEU A 14 -4.46 6.08 -9.62
CA LEU A 14 -4.60 4.69 -10.04
C LEU A 14 -5.87 4.09 -9.45
N ARG A 15 -6.84 3.81 -10.32
CA ARG A 15 -8.06 3.08 -9.95
C ARG A 15 -7.66 1.68 -9.51
N LEU A 16 -8.02 1.32 -8.28
CA LEU A 16 -7.73 0.03 -7.65
C LEU A 16 -6.25 -0.37 -7.63
N GLY A 17 -5.32 0.59 -7.76
CA GLY A 17 -3.87 0.33 -7.83
C GLY A 17 -3.44 -0.36 -9.12
N ARG A 18 -4.24 -0.26 -10.18
CA ARG A 18 -3.98 -0.85 -11.49
C ARG A 18 -3.47 0.21 -12.45
N LEU A 19 -2.49 -0.18 -13.26
CA LEU A 19 -1.84 0.67 -14.25
C LEU A 19 -1.84 -0.09 -15.57
N SER A 20 -2.48 0.43 -16.61
CA SER A 20 -2.44 -0.24 -17.92
C SER A 20 -1.01 -0.23 -18.48
N THR A 21 -0.71 -1.13 -19.43
CA THR A 21 0.59 -1.13 -20.12
C THR A 21 0.90 0.21 -20.79
N GLN A 22 -0.10 0.83 -21.44
CA GLN A 22 0.02 2.16 -22.04
C GLN A 22 0.34 3.23 -21.00
N GLN A 23 -0.36 3.23 -19.87
CA GLN A 23 -0.11 4.18 -18.79
C GLN A 23 1.27 3.96 -18.15
N ALA A 24 1.75 2.72 -18.07
CA ALA A 24 3.07 2.40 -17.56
C ALA A 24 4.18 2.94 -18.48
N PHE A 25 4.04 2.80 -19.81
CA PHE A 25 4.95 3.43 -20.77
C PHE A 25 4.93 4.96 -20.63
N ALA A 26 3.73 5.57 -20.63
CA ALA A 26 3.59 7.01 -20.48
C ALA A 26 4.20 7.52 -19.16
N LEU A 27 3.97 6.83 -18.04
CA LEU A 27 4.54 7.21 -16.75
C LEU A 27 6.08 7.12 -16.74
N ALA A 28 6.65 6.13 -17.41
CA ALA A 28 8.10 6.01 -17.56
C ALA A 28 8.68 7.17 -18.39
N ASP A 29 8.02 7.51 -19.50
CA ASP A 29 8.42 8.62 -20.35
C ASP A 29 8.31 9.96 -19.62
N ILE A 30 7.21 10.20 -18.91
CA ILE A 30 7.03 11.40 -18.08
C ILE A 30 8.10 11.49 -17.00
N ALA A 31 8.42 10.38 -16.32
CA ALA A 31 9.46 10.36 -15.29
C ALA A 31 10.84 10.74 -15.86
N GLU A 32 11.18 10.24 -17.05
CA GLU A 32 12.46 10.51 -17.70
C GLU A 32 12.54 11.97 -18.19
N HIS A 33 11.53 12.45 -18.91
CA HIS A 33 11.52 13.82 -19.47
C HIS A 33 11.45 14.90 -18.38
N SER A 34 10.74 14.64 -17.29
CA SER A 34 10.62 15.58 -16.17
C SER A 34 11.87 15.65 -15.30
N GLY A 35 12.81 14.71 -15.45
CA GLY A 35 13.96 14.58 -14.56
C GLY A 35 13.56 14.14 -13.14
N ALA A 36 12.44 13.41 -12.99
CA ALA A 36 12.02 12.88 -11.70
C ALA A 36 13.13 12.00 -11.10
N ARG A 37 13.42 12.22 -9.81
CA ARG A 37 14.47 11.49 -9.08
C ARG A 37 14.10 10.06 -8.74
N ALA A 38 12.81 9.75 -8.65
CA ALA A 38 12.34 8.41 -8.36
C ALA A 38 10.90 8.19 -8.85
N ILE A 39 10.64 6.97 -9.31
CA ILE A 39 9.30 6.38 -9.42
C ILE A 39 9.12 5.51 -8.17
N GLU A 40 8.38 6.01 -7.18
CA GLU A 40 8.30 5.39 -5.85
C GLU A 40 6.94 4.70 -5.64
N LEU A 41 6.97 3.40 -5.38
CA LEU A 41 5.83 2.57 -5.00
C LEU A 41 5.52 2.75 -3.51
N SER A 42 4.23 2.85 -3.20
CA SER A 42 3.74 3.15 -1.85
C SER A 42 2.98 1.98 -1.24
N ILE A 43 2.87 1.98 0.08
CA ILE A 43 2.13 0.97 0.87
C ILE A 43 0.61 1.03 0.69
N ARG A 44 0.10 1.91 -0.18
CA ARG A 44 -1.33 2.05 -0.51
C ARG A 44 -1.62 1.60 -1.94
N SER A 45 -0.82 0.68 -2.47
CA SER A 45 -0.93 0.18 -3.84
C SER A 45 -0.96 1.32 -4.87
N ASN A 46 -0.09 2.31 -4.70
CA ASN A 46 -0.01 3.47 -5.57
C ASN A 46 1.44 3.83 -5.91
N VAL A 47 1.66 4.62 -6.96
CA VAL A 47 2.95 5.12 -7.43
C VAL A 47 2.99 6.65 -7.36
N GLN A 48 4.19 7.20 -7.16
CA GLN A 48 4.42 8.64 -7.19
C GLN A 48 5.73 8.97 -7.89
N LEU A 49 5.73 10.04 -8.68
CA LEU A 49 6.95 10.67 -9.18
C LEU A 49 7.46 11.66 -8.15
N ARG A 50 8.77 11.65 -7.91
CA ARG A 50 9.40 12.47 -6.89
C ARG A 50 10.51 13.34 -7.43
N GLY A 51 10.74 14.46 -6.77
CA GLY A 51 11.85 15.35 -7.07
C GLY A 51 11.68 16.11 -8.38
N ILE A 52 10.44 16.39 -8.77
CA ILE A 52 10.13 17.19 -9.95
C ILE A 52 10.46 18.65 -9.65
N ALA A 53 11.22 19.31 -10.52
CA ALA A 53 11.52 20.73 -10.36
C ALA A 53 10.24 21.57 -10.53
N PRO A 54 10.02 22.64 -9.72
CA PRO A 54 8.84 23.48 -9.85
C PRO A 54 8.60 24.03 -11.26
N ALA A 55 9.68 24.34 -12.00
CA ALA A 55 9.61 24.82 -13.38
C ALA A 55 9.05 23.79 -14.38
N ARG A 56 8.97 22.51 -14.00
CA ARG A 56 8.42 21.40 -14.82
C ARG A 56 7.02 20.99 -14.38
N TRP A 57 6.42 21.68 -13.39
CA TRP A 57 5.16 21.26 -12.81
C TRP A 57 4.06 21.15 -13.86
N ASP A 58 3.76 22.24 -14.56
CA ASP A 58 2.61 22.30 -15.47
C ASP A 58 2.73 21.27 -16.60
N GLU A 59 3.92 21.14 -17.19
CA GLU A 59 4.26 20.12 -18.18
C GLU A 59 3.94 18.71 -17.68
N VAL A 60 4.38 18.36 -16.46
CA VAL A 60 4.16 17.03 -15.89
C VAL A 60 2.69 16.80 -15.54
N VAL A 61 1.98 17.81 -15.00
CA VAL A 61 0.55 17.67 -14.72
C VAL A 61 -0.23 17.44 -16.00
N THR A 62 0.04 18.21 -17.06
CA THR A 62 -0.60 18.05 -18.36
C THR A 62 -0.34 16.65 -18.93
N ALA A 63 0.92 16.21 -18.96
CA ALA A 63 1.26 14.89 -19.49
C ALA A 63 0.61 13.74 -18.68
N LEU A 64 0.54 13.87 -17.35
CA LEU A 64 -0.16 12.91 -16.51
C LEU A 64 -1.68 12.90 -16.78
N TYR A 65 -2.28 14.07 -16.99
CA TYR A 65 -3.70 14.17 -17.33
C TYR A 65 -4.00 13.53 -18.70
N GLU A 66 -3.19 13.82 -19.72
CA GLU A 66 -3.30 13.23 -21.06
C GLU A 66 -3.12 11.70 -21.05
N ALA A 67 -2.29 11.18 -20.14
CA ALA A 67 -2.13 9.74 -19.92
C ALA A 67 -3.26 9.09 -19.09
N GLY A 68 -4.28 9.86 -18.67
CA GLY A 68 -5.35 9.35 -17.80
C GLY A 68 -4.87 9.00 -16.38
N LEU A 69 -3.81 9.65 -15.92
CA LEU A 69 -3.14 9.46 -14.63
C LEU A 69 -3.35 10.63 -13.65
N GLY A 70 -4.13 11.63 -14.08
CA GLY A 70 -4.60 12.75 -13.27
C GLY A 70 -5.99 12.54 -12.67
N ALA A 71 -6.46 13.49 -11.88
CA ALA A 71 -7.84 13.49 -11.37
C ALA A 71 -8.79 13.99 -12.46
N ASP A 72 -9.91 13.29 -12.68
CA ASP A 72 -10.97 13.75 -13.58
C ASP A 72 -11.56 15.09 -13.13
N ASN A 73 -11.64 15.28 -11.81
CA ASN A 73 -12.06 16.51 -11.15
C ASN A 73 -10.93 17.01 -10.23
N PRO A 74 -10.36 18.20 -10.46
CA PRO A 74 -9.33 18.77 -9.60
C PRO A 74 -9.74 18.89 -8.11
N ALA A 75 -11.03 19.12 -7.82
CA ALA A 75 -11.52 19.16 -6.44
C ALA A 75 -11.45 17.79 -5.75
N ALA A 76 -11.44 16.70 -6.53
CA ALA A 76 -11.27 15.33 -6.05
C ALA A 76 -9.79 14.88 -6.07
N ASP A 77 -8.82 15.77 -6.28
CA ASP A 77 -7.40 15.40 -6.35
C ASP A 77 -6.85 14.82 -5.04
N ASP A 78 -7.44 15.17 -3.89
CA ASP A 78 -7.05 14.58 -2.62
C ASP A 78 -7.75 13.25 -2.30
N ILE A 79 -8.85 12.92 -3.00
CA ILE A 79 -9.52 11.62 -2.87
C ILE A 79 -8.57 10.52 -3.32
N ARG A 80 -8.30 9.59 -2.41
CA ARG A 80 -7.38 8.48 -2.67
C ARG A 80 -8.13 7.28 -3.21
N ASN A 81 -7.37 6.38 -3.81
CA ASN A 81 -7.87 5.11 -4.31
C ASN A 81 -8.55 4.29 -3.20
N VAL A 82 -9.55 3.50 -3.58
CA VAL A 82 -10.08 2.41 -2.76
C VAL A 82 -9.11 1.24 -2.85
N MET A 83 -8.56 0.83 -1.71
CA MET A 83 -7.59 -0.25 -1.66
C MET A 83 -8.29 -1.60 -1.79
N VAL A 84 -7.77 -2.44 -2.68
CA VAL A 84 -8.18 -3.84 -2.84
C VAL A 84 -6.95 -4.74 -2.80
N SER A 85 -7.16 -6.04 -2.66
CA SER A 85 -6.10 -7.01 -2.92
C SER A 85 -5.54 -6.81 -4.34
N PRO A 86 -4.20 -6.87 -4.54
CA PRO A 86 -3.65 -6.88 -5.90
C PRO A 86 -4.07 -8.12 -6.69
N THR A 87 -4.56 -9.19 -6.06
CA THR A 87 -5.12 -10.37 -6.73
C THR A 87 -6.65 -10.36 -6.83
N ALA A 88 -7.33 -9.27 -6.44
CA ALA A 88 -8.79 -9.17 -6.56
C ALA A 88 -9.27 -9.48 -7.99
N GLY A 89 -10.26 -10.37 -8.10
CA GLY A 89 -10.84 -10.84 -9.36
C GLY A 89 -10.09 -11.99 -10.05
N ILE A 90 -8.88 -12.34 -9.59
CA ILE A 90 -8.06 -13.42 -10.17
C ILE A 90 -7.60 -14.45 -9.13
N ASP A 91 -7.82 -14.19 -7.83
CA ASP A 91 -7.34 -15.02 -6.73
C ASP A 91 -8.23 -16.26 -6.57
N PRO A 92 -7.70 -17.49 -6.65
CA PRO A 92 -8.48 -18.70 -6.44
C PRO A 92 -9.09 -18.83 -5.05
N GLY A 93 -8.52 -18.14 -4.06
CA GLY A 93 -8.98 -18.14 -2.67
C GLY A 93 -10.03 -17.07 -2.36
N GLN A 94 -10.39 -16.18 -3.29
CA GLN A 94 -11.36 -15.12 -3.02
C GLN A 94 -12.76 -15.67 -2.71
N ILE A 95 -13.48 -15.03 -1.79
CA ILE A 95 -14.90 -15.29 -1.51
C ILE A 95 -15.77 -14.75 -2.64
N CYS A 96 -15.47 -13.54 -3.12
CA CYS A 96 -16.09 -12.94 -4.29
C CYS A 96 -15.14 -11.92 -4.96
N ASP A 97 -15.45 -11.55 -6.20
CA ASP A 97 -14.77 -10.43 -6.86
C ASP A 97 -15.34 -9.10 -6.36
N VAL A 98 -14.52 -8.32 -5.64
CA VAL A 98 -14.90 -7.03 -5.05
C VAL A 98 -14.57 -5.83 -5.94
N THR A 99 -14.02 -6.04 -7.13
CA THR A 99 -13.53 -4.95 -8.00
C THR A 99 -14.65 -4.03 -8.50
N GLY A 100 -15.84 -4.57 -8.75
CA GLY A 100 -17.04 -3.79 -9.09
C GLY A 100 -17.43 -2.84 -7.95
N LEU A 101 -17.68 -3.40 -6.76
CA LEU A 101 -18.02 -2.62 -5.57
C LEU A 101 -16.95 -1.56 -5.25
N ALA A 102 -15.67 -1.91 -5.29
CA ALA A 102 -14.59 -0.98 -5.02
C ALA A 102 -14.54 0.17 -6.05
N SER A 103 -14.85 -0.11 -7.32
CA SER A 103 -14.94 0.91 -8.37
C SER A 103 -16.13 1.85 -8.15
N ASP A 104 -17.29 1.32 -7.75
CA ASP A 104 -18.48 2.11 -7.45
C ASP A 104 -18.26 3.03 -6.24
N LEU A 105 -17.61 2.52 -5.18
CA LEU A 105 -17.24 3.31 -4.01
C LEU A 105 -16.23 4.41 -4.37
N LEU A 106 -15.24 4.12 -5.22
CA LEU A 106 -14.30 5.14 -5.69
C LEU A 106 -15.01 6.22 -6.51
N ALA A 107 -15.90 5.83 -7.42
CA ALA A 107 -16.67 6.77 -8.23
C ALA A 107 -17.55 7.68 -7.35
N MET A 108 -18.22 7.12 -6.34
CA MET A 108 -18.98 7.88 -5.35
C MET A 108 -18.10 8.90 -4.61
N LEU A 109 -16.93 8.48 -4.10
CA LEU A 109 -15.97 9.35 -3.41
C LEU A 109 -15.49 10.52 -4.29
N GLN A 110 -15.37 10.30 -5.61
CA GLN A 110 -14.94 11.31 -6.57
C GLN A 110 -16.08 12.24 -7.01
N ALA A 111 -17.30 11.73 -7.15
CA ALA A 111 -18.46 12.47 -7.62
C ALA A 111 -19.06 13.40 -6.56
N GLU A 112 -19.14 12.93 -5.31
CA GLU A 112 -19.79 13.65 -4.22
C GLU A 112 -18.90 14.78 -3.68
N LYS A 113 -19.29 16.03 -3.96
CA LYS A 113 -18.54 17.24 -3.52
C LYS A 113 -18.28 17.29 -2.02
N ALA A 114 -19.19 16.76 -1.20
CA ALA A 114 -19.02 16.72 0.25
C ALA A 114 -17.78 15.89 0.65
N PHE A 115 -17.47 14.82 -0.09
CA PHE A 115 -16.37 13.91 0.23
C PHE A 115 -15.01 14.48 -0.14
N HIS A 116 -14.93 15.54 -0.94
CA HIS A 116 -13.67 16.25 -1.23
C HIS A 116 -13.07 16.91 0.02
N ALA A 117 -13.85 17.08 1.09
CA ALA A 117 -13.37 17.53 2.40
C ALA A 117 -12.66 16.43 3.23
N LEU A 118 -12.68 15.17 2.77
CA LEU A 118 -11.96 14.08 3.44
C LEU A 118 -10.45 14.35 3.43
N SER A 119 -9.78 13.94 4.50
CA SER A 119 -8.33 14.05 4.59
C SER A 119 -7.65 13.37 3.40
N PRO A 120 -6.56 13.92 2.83
CA PRO A 120 -5.74 13.22 1.83
C PRO A 120 -5.12 11.91 2.35
N LYS A 121 -5.19 11.69 3.67
CA LYS A 121 -4.74 10.47 4.34
C LYS A 121 -5.87 9.48 4.63
N PHE A 122 -7.12 9.85 4.38
CA PHE A 122 -8.27 8.97 4.49
C PHE A 122 -8.06 7.71 3.63
N SER A 123 -8.48 6.55 4.11
CA SER A 123 -8.35 5.30 3.36
C SER A 123 -9.54 4.38 3.59
N LEU A 124 -10.08 3.86 2.48
CA LEU A 124 -11.11 2.84 2.42
C LEU A 124 -10.51 1.58 1.78
N GLN A 125 -10.67 0.43 2.43
CA GLN A 125 -10.24 -0.87 1.92
C GLN A 125 -11.45 -1.78 1.70
N VAL A 126 -11.46 -2.51 0.59
CA VAL A 126 -12.41 -3.59 0.31
C VAL A 126 -11.62 -4.86 0.07
N ASP A 127 -11.88 -5.87 0.90
CA ASP A 127 -11.23 -7.17 0.89
C ASP A 127 -12.24 -8.22 0.43
N GLY A 128 -11.88 -8.99 -0.60
CA GLY A 128 -12.72 -10.03 -1.20
C GLY A 128 -12.47 -11.41 -0.62
N GLY A 129 -11.65 -11.54 0.41
CA GLY A 129 -11.27 -12.85 0.96
C GLY A 129 -10.07 -13.48 0.24
N GLU A 130 -9.31 -12.72 -0.55
CA GLU A 130 -8.15 -13.20 -1.31
C GLU A 130 -7.03 -13.79 -0.43
N ASP A 131 -6.23 -14.69 -0.99
CA ASP A 131 -5.04 -15.25 -0.32
C ASP A 131 -3.89 -14.24 -0.30
N CYS A 132 -3.79 -13.38 -1.32
CA CYS A 132 -2.82 -12.27 -1.39
C CYS A 132 -3.42 -10.94 -0.92
N ALA A 133 -3.82 -10.84 0.35
CA ALA A 133 -4.40 -9.61 0.90
C ALA A 133 -3.52 -8.96 1.98
N MET A 134 -3.61 -7.64 2.13
CA MET A 134 -3.01 -6.92 3.26
C MET A 134 -4.09 -6.69 4.32
N ILE A 135 -4.21 -7.63 5.26
CA ILE A 135 -5.28 -7.63 6.28
C ILE A 135 -4.90 -6.97 7.60
N SER A 136 -3.63 -6.56 7.76
CA SER A 136 -3.08 -5.93 8.96
C SER A 136 -2.67 -4.46 8.73
N HIS A 137 -3.21 -3.83 7.69
CA HIS A 137 -2.96 -2.41 7.40
C HIS A 137 -4.10 -1.56 7.95
N PRO A 138 -3.88 -0.79 9.03
CA PRO A 138 -4.94 -0.01 9.65
C PRO A 138 -5.41 1.11 8.72
N GLY A 139 -6.71 1.13 8.43
CA GLY A 139 -7.40 2.11 7.60
C GLY A 139 -8.45 2.91 8.36
N ASP A 140 -9.08 3.89 7.71
CA ASP A 140 -10.23 4.58 8.28
C ASP A 140 -11.47 3.69 8.23
N ILE A 141 -11.68 3.01 7.10
CA ILE A 141 -12.76 2.04 6.90
C ILE A 141 -12.18 0.80 6.20
N TRP A 142 -12.60 -0.37 6.65
CA TRP A 142 -12.41 -1.61 5.89
C TRP A 142 -13.74 -2.36 5.76
N LEU A 143 -13.91 -3.01 4.62
CA LEU A 143 -15.00 -3.93 4.28
C LEU A 143 -14.36 -5.27 3.91
N SER A 144 -14.92 -6.38 4.36
CA SER A 144 -14.47 -7.73 4.02
C SER A 144 -15.67 -8.60 3.65
N ALA A 145 -15.62 -9.20 2.45
CA ALA A 145 -16.68 -10.03 1.93
C ALA A 145 -16.94 -11.25 2.83
N THR A 146 -18.20 -11.60 2.99
CA THR A 146 -18.66 -12.83 3.64
C THR A 146 -19.87 -13.37 2.88
N GLU A 147 -20.31 -14.59 3.22
CA GLU A 147 -21.53 -15.19 2.66
C GLU A 147 -21.55 -15.17 1.12
N GLU A 148 -20.44 -15.59 0.49
CA GLU A 148 -20.29 -15.61 -0.98
C GLU A 148 -20.52 -14.23 -1.63
N GLY A 149 -20.18 -13.15 -0.92
CA GLY A 149 -20.33 -11.78 -1.41
C GLY A 149 -21.73 -11.19 -1.23
N LYS A 150 -22.63 -11.87 -0.53
CA LYS A 150 -23.98 -11.35 -0.20
C LYS A 150 -23.96 -10.34 0.95
N ALA A 151 -22.90 -10.32 1.74
CA ALA A 151 -22.71 -9.38 2.84
C ALA A 151 -21.25 -9.01 3.02
N TYR A 152 -21.02 -7.92 3.75
CA TYR A 152 -19.71 -7.38 4.07
C TYR A 152 -19.61 -7.08 5.55
N VAL A 153 -18.59 -7.64 6.19
CA VAL A 153 -18.19 -7.29 7.55
C VAL A 153 -17.34 -6.02 7.48
N PHE A 154 -17.49 -5.13 8.45
CA PHE A 154 -16.77 -3.86 8.45
C PHE A 154 -16.16 -3.50 9.79
N GLY A 155 -15.19 -2.60 9.74
CA GLY A 155 -14.64 -1.92 10.91
C GLY A 155 -14.09 -0.55 10.56
N LEU A 156 -13.83 0.23 11.61
CA LEU A 156 -13.31 1.58 11.54
C LEU A 156 -11.99 1.68 12.30
N ALA A 157 -11.11 2.59 11.87
CA ALA A 157 -9.84 2.89 12.54
C ALA A 157 -8.96 1.66 12.87
N SER A 158 -9.10 0.59 12.09
CA SER A 158 -8.54 -0.74 12.36
C SER A 158 -8.29 -1.46 11.04
N SER A 159 -8.18 -2.79 11.08
CA SER A 159 -7.90 -3.63 9.92
C SER A 159 -8.71 -4.94 10.00
N PRO A 160 -8.90 -5.67 8.88
CA PRO A 160 -9.71 -6.89 8.84
C PRO A 160 -9.29 -8.01 9.81
N ASP A 161 -8.05 -8.00 10.29
CA ASP A 161 -7.53 -8.91 11.32
C ASP A 161 -7.89 -8.51 12.77
N ARG A 162 -8.66 -7.43 12.95
CA ARG A 162 -9.16 -6.94 14.24
C ARG A 162 -10.66 -7.19 14.40
N GLN A 163 -11.19 -6.80 15.55
CA GLN A 163 -12.60 -6.98 15.87
C GLN A 163 -13.47 -6.12 14.94
N ALA A 164 -14.42 -6.76 14.26
CA ALA A 164 -15.42 -6.11 13.44
C ALA A 164 -16.45 -5.31 14.28
N LEU A 165 -17.07 -4.32 13.65
CA LEU A 165 -18.12 -3.49 14.23
C LEU A 165 -19.52 -3.93 13.82
N GLY A 166 -19.66 -4.58 12.66
CA GLY A 166 -20.93 -5.12 12.18
C GLY A 166 -20.84 -5.69 10.78
N THR A 167 -22.00 -6.07 10.25
CA THR A 167 -22.19 -6.67 8.94
C THR A 167 -23.29 -5.92 8.18
N ILE A 168 -23.09 -5.71 6.88
CA ILE A 168 -24.01 -5.01 5.97
C ILE A 168 -24.28 -5.90 4.76
N ALA A 169 -25.53 -6.04 4.35
CA ALA A 169 -25.87 -6.72 3.10
C ALA A 169 -25.25 -6.01 1.88
N ALA A 170 -24.83 -6.75 0.86
CA ALA A 170 -24.05 -6.22 -0.27
C ALA A 170 -24.73 -5.04 -0.98
N ASN A 171 -26.04 -5.12 -1.20
CA ASN A 171 -26.85 -4.04 -1.79
C ASN A 171 -26.92 -2.77 -0.93
N ASN A 172 -26.66 -2.88 0.37
CA ASN A 172 -26.68 -1.78 1.31
C ASN A 172 -25.30 -1.14 1.54
N VAL A 173 -24.22 -1.69 0.97
CA VAL A 173 -22.86 -1.16 1.20
C VAL A 173 -22.70 0.28 0.67
N PRO A 174 -23.05 0.63 -0.59
CA PRO A 174 -22.94 2.01 -1.05
C PRO A 174 -23.72 3.03 -0.20
N PRO A 175 -25.02 2.86 0.10
CA PRO A 175 -25.74 3.81 0.96
C PRO A 175 -25.23 3.83 2.40
N PHE A 176 -24.71 2.71 2.91
CA PHE A 176 -24.05 2.67 4.22
C PHE A 176 -22.79 3.56 4.25
N ILE A 177 -21.91 3.43 3.25
CA ILE A 177 -20.69 4.23 3.16
C ILE A 177 -21.01 5.72 2.99
N ASP A 178 -21.99 6.08 2.16
CA ASP A 178 -22.42 7.47 2.01
C ASP A 178 -22.88 8.08 3.35
N ALA A 179 -23.81 7.41 4.05
CA ALA A 179 -24.34 7.88 5.33
C ALA A 179 -23.24 7.98 6.40
N LEU A 180 -22.35 6.97 6.46
CA LEU A 180 -21.22 6.93 7.38
C LEU A 180 -20.26 8.10 7.16
N LEU A 181 -19.89 8.38 5.90
CA LEU A 181 -18.98 9.48 5.57
C LEU A 181 -19.61 10.85 5.83
N ARG A 182 -20.89 11.03 5.51
CA ARG A 182 -21.61 12.28 5.84
C ARG A 182 -21.68 12.51 7.34
N CYS A 183 -21.90 11.45 8.12
CA CYS A 183 -21.86 11.52 9.58
C CYS A 183 -20.46 11.85 10.10
N PHE A 184 -19.42 11.23 9.52
CA PHE A 184 -18.03 11.48 9.88
C PHE A 184 -17.60 12.93 9.61
N LEU A 185 -17.98 13.49 8.45
CA LEU A 185 -17.68 14.89 8.13
C LEU A 185 -18.33 15.87 9.12
N ARG A 186 -19.54 15.57 9.63
CA ARG A 186 -20.19 16.38 10.68
C ARG A 186 -19.50 16.27 12.04
N ASN A 187 -18.82 15.15 12.32
CA ASN A 187 -18.08 14.96 13.57
C ASN A 187 -16.84 15.87 13.67
N GLY A 188 -16.27 16.29 12.53
CA GLY A 188 -15.14 17.22 12.47
C GLY A 188 -13.75 16.58 12.69
N ALA A 189 -13.69 15.27 12.95
CA ALA A 189 -12.42 14.54 12.97
C ALA A 189 -11.80 14.44 11.57
N ALA A 190 -10.46 14.51 11.49
CA ALA A 190 -9.75 14.37 10.22
C ALA A 190 -9.50 12.91 9.82
N ARG A 191 -9.47 11.99 10.80
CA ARG A 191 -9.28 10.54 10.63
C ARG A 191 -10.18 9.76 11.59
N MET A 192 -10.64 8.58 11.19
CA MET A 192 -11.54 7.75 12.02
C MET A 192 -10.90 7.35 13.36
N LYS A 193 -9.58 7.17 13.40
CA LYS A 193 -8.84 6.90 14.65
C LYS A 193 -8.85 8.03 15.70
N GLN A 194 -9.41 9.19 15.34
CA GLN A 194 -9.58 10.32 16.24
C GLN A 194 -11.00 10.37 16.83
N LEU A 195 -11.88 9.44 16.44
CA LEU A 195 -13.18 9.27 17.07
C LEU A 195 -12.97 8.84 18.53
N THR A 196 -13.84 9.33 19.41
CA THR A 196 -13.83 8.93 20.84
C THR A 196 -14.23 7.47 21.01
N SER A 197 -15.15 6.99 20.17
CA SER A 197 -15.60 5.60 20.15
C SER A 197 -16.19 5.28 18.79
N GLU A 198 -15.58 4.32 18.08
CA GLU A 198 -16.08 3.84 16.79
C GLU A 198 -17.44 3.13 16.95
N ARG A 199 -17.68 2.47 18.09
CA ARG A 199 -18.95 1.79 18.37
C ARG A 199 -20.11 2.77 18.57
N GLU A 200 -19.89 3.84 19.34
CA GLU A 200 -20.93 4.88 19.52
C GLU A 200 -21.16 5.63 18.21
N PHE A 201 -20.11 5.92 17.45
CA PHE A 201 -20.24 6.52 16.13
C PHE A 201 -21.10 5.66 15.18
N VAL A 202 -20.89 4.35 15.13
CA VAL A 202 -21.71 3.43 14.32
C VAL A 202 -23.18 3.42 14.78
N LYS A 203 -23.46 3.54 16.08
CA LYS A 203 -24.84 3.66 16.57
C LYS A 203 -25.52 4.92 16.06
N THR A 204 -24.82 6.06 16.03
CA THR A 204 -25.34 7.31 15.44
C THR A 204 -25.57 7.16 13.93
N VAL A 205 -24.66 6.52 13.20
CA VAL A 205 -24.86 6.26 11.76
C VAL A 205 -26.12 5.42 11.54
N ARG A 206 -26.31 4.36 12.33
CA ARG A 206 -27.47 3.46 12.25
C ARG A 206 -28.82 4.19 12.37
N GLU A 207 -28.91 5.26 13.14
CA GLU A 207 -30.16 6.05 13.27
C GLU A 207 -30.59 6.72 11.96
N SER A 208 -29.67 6.87 11.00
CA SER A 208 -29.95 7.46 9.69
C SER A 208 -30.19 6.44 8.57
N LEU A 209 -30.09 5.14 8.84
CA LEU A 209 -30.17 4.08 7.83
C LEU A 209 -31.57 3.46 7.79
N PRO A 210 -32.11 3.17 6.59
CA PRO A 210 -33.38 2.46 6.44
C PRO A 210 -33.24 0.93 6.55
N PHE A 211 -32.03 0.43 6.84
CA PHE A 211 -31.71 -0.99 6.94
C PHE A 211 -30.87 -1.28 8.19
N ALA A 212 -30.90 -2.54 8.62
CA ALA A 212 -30.18 -2.98 9.81
C ALA A 212 -28.67 -3.08 9.57
N ILE A 213 -27.92 -2.87 10.66
CA ILE A 213 -26.52 -3.28 10.80
C ILE A 213 -26.53 -4.54 11.65
N GLU A 214 -26.15 -5.67 11.08
CA GLU A 214 -26.16 -6.95 11.78
C GLU A 214 -24.88 -7.12 12.61
N PRO A 215 -24.92 -7.86 13.73
CA PRO A 215 -23.72 -8.18 14.48
C PRO A 215 -22.76 -9.10 13.69
N ALA A 216 -21.45 -8.89 13.83
CA ALA A 216 -20.41 -9.72 13.23
C ALA A 216 -19.81 -10.74 14.23
N TYR A 217 -20.65 -11.38 15.06
CA TYR A 217 -20.18 -12.25 16.14
C TYR A 217 -19.36 -13.44 15.62
N GLY A 218 -18.17 -13.63 16.20
CA GLY A 218 -17.30 -14.76 15.87
C GLY A 218 -16.65 -14.70 14.49
N TRP A 219 -16.95 -13.69 13.67
CA TRP A 219 -16.32 -13.52 12.37
C TRP A 219 -14.82 -13.27 12.54
N LYS A 220 -14.03 -13.97 11.73
CA LYS A 220 -12.59 -13.80 11.62
C LYS A 220 -12.20 -13.88 10.16
N ARG A 221 -11.46 -12.88 9.70
CA ARG A 221 -10.83 -12.95 8.39
C ARG A 221 -9.88 -14.16 8.34
N LYS A 222 -10.04 -15.04 7.34
CA LYS A 222 -9.09 -16.16 7.13
C LYS A 222 -7.66 -15.64 6.97
N ALA A 223 -6.68 -16.43 7.37
CA ALA A 223 -5.28 -16.06 7.18
C ALA A 223 -4.93 -15.96 5.68
N THR A 224 -4.02 -15.04 5.36
CA THR A 224 -3.45 -14.87 4.02
C THR A 224 -2.28 -15.82 3.81
N VAL A 225 -1.97 -16.13 2.56
CA VAL A 225 -0.78 -16.93 2.23
C VAL A 225 0.47 -16.05 2.32
N ALA A 226 1.45 -16.47 3.12
CA ALA A 226 2.68 -15.74 3.31
C ALA A 226 3.39 -15.53 1.97
N HIS A 227 3.84 -14.30 1.71
CA HIS A 227 4.53 -13.90 0.47
C HIS A 227 3.77 -14.17 -0.83
N ALA A 228 2.45 -14.32 -0.81
CA ALA A 228 1.66 -14.51 -2.02
C ALA A 228 1.79 -13.37 -3.05
N HIS A 229 2.31 -12.21 -2.66
CA HIS A 229 2.61 -11.09 -3.55
C HIS A 229 3.93 -11.26 -4.36
N LEU A 230 4.63 -12.39 -4.21
CA LEU A 230 5.94 -12.65 -4.80
C LEU A 230 5.97 -14.00 -5.51
N GLY A 231 6.64 -14.06 -6.66
CA GLY A 231 6.81 -15.30 -7.39
C GLY A 231 5.61 -15.64 -8.24
N GLN A 232 5.63 -16.86 -8.78
CA GLN A 232 4.58 -17.38 -9.65
C GLN A 232 3.48 -18.02 -8.81
N HIS A 233 2.23 -17.66 -9.09
CA HIS A 233 1.05 -18.25 -8.47
C HIS A 233 -0.05 -18.48 -9.50
N ARG A 234 -0.87 -19.51 -9.27
CA ARG A 234 -2.01 -19.81 -10.13
C ARG A 234 -3.15 -18.82 -9.89
N GLN A 235 -3.81 -18.39 -10.96
CA GLN A 235 -5.03 -17.60 -10.94
C GLN A 235 -6.27 -18.49 -11.15
N LEU A 236 -7.44 -17.87 -11.06
CA LEU A 236 -8.64 -18.37 -11.74
C LEU A 236 -8.36 -18.55 -13.25
N TYR A 237 -9.09 -19.47 -13.89
CA TYR A 237 -9.05 -19.68 -15.35
C TYR A 237 -7.67 -20.08 -15.94
N SER A 238 -6.89 -20.87 -15.20
CA SER A 238 -5.64 -21.54 -15.65
C SER A 238 -4.42 -20.65 -15.91
N ASN A 239 -4.56 -19.33 -15.87
CA ASN A 239 -3.43 -18.40 -15.96
C ASN A 239 -2.65 -18.30 -14.64
N HIS A 240 -1.52 -17.61 -14.67
CA HIS A 240 -0.71 -17.28 -13.51
C HIS A 240 -0.58 -15.77 -13.33
N TYR A 241 -0.28 -15.33 -12.10
CA TYR A 241 0.36 -14.04 -11.89
C TYR A 241 1.80 -14.24 -11.45
N ILE A 242 2.65 -13.25 -11.74
CA ILE A 242 4.02 -13.18 -11.24
C ILE A 242 4.17 -11.91 -10.43
N GLY A 243 4.49 -12.05 -9.14
CA GLY A 243 4.82 -10.94 -8.27
C GLY A 243 6.31 -10.66 -8.21
N ALA A 244 6.68 -9.39 -8.26
CA ALA A 244 8.06 -8.92 -8.21
C ALA A 244 8.18 -7.64 -7.39
N MET A 245 9.37 -7.43 -6.83
CA MET A 245 9.70 -6.27 -6.01
C MET A 245 10.92 -5.55 -6.59
N PRO A 246 10.86 -4.22 -6.77
CA PRO A 246 12.07 -3.41 -6.85
C PRO A 246 12.69 -3.23 -5.47
N LEU A 247 13.98 -2.92 -5.42
CA LEU A 247 14.66 -2.65 -4.16
C LEU A 247 14.09 -1.36 -3.55
N LEU A 248 13.66 -1.45 -2.28
CA LEU A 248 13.13 -0.32 -1.49
C LEU A 248 11.94 0.41 -2.14
N GLY A 249 11.20 -0.27 -3.02
CA GLY A 249 10.02 0.28 -3.66
C GLY A 249 10.29 1.34 -4.73
N ARG A 250 11.51 1.45 -5.27
CA ARG A 250 11.84 2.43 -6.30
C ARG A 250 12.16 1.79 -7.64
N LEU A 251 11.48 2.27 -8.68
CA LEU A 251 11.72 1.86 -10.07
C LEU A 251 12.50 2.93 -10.82
N THR A 252 13.32 2.47 -11.76
CA THR A 252 13.83 3.31 -12.84
C THR A 252 12.82 3.39 -13.99
N PRO A 253 12.88 4.42 -14.85
CA PRO A 253 12.08 4.45 -16.08
C PRO A 253 12.26 3.19 -16.94
N LEU A 254 13.50 2.70 -17.07
CA LEU A 254 13.81 1.47 -17.80
C LEU A 254 13.07 0.25 -17.21
N GLN A 255 13.11 0.08 -15.89
CA GLN A 255 12.39 -1.01 -15.22
C GLN A 255 10.88 -0.93 -15.44
N LEU A 256 10.30 0.28 -15.38
CA LEU A 256 8.87 0.46 -15.62
C LEU A 256 8.48 0.15 -17.07
N ARG A 257 9.30 0.53 -18.06
CA ARG A 257 9.10 0.16 -19.47
C ARG A 257 9.19 -1.34 -19.68
N GLU A 258 10.17 -2.02 -19.05
CA GLU A 258 10.30 -3.47 -19.15
C GLU A 258 9.12 -4.20 -18.50
N LEU A 259 8.63 -3.73 -17.35
CA LEU A 259 7.40 -4.23 -16.74
C LEU A 259 6.22 -4.07 -17.69
N ALA A 260 6.05 -2.90 -18.31
CA ALA A 260 4.99 -2.65 -19.29
C ALA A 260 5.08 -3.58 -20.51
N ARG A 261 6.29 -3.90 -20.99
CA ARG A 261 6.55 -4.83 -22.10
C ARG A 261 6.25 -6.29 -21.74
N LEU A 262 6.49 -6.67 -20.47
CA LEU A 262 6.25 -8.03 -19.98
C LEU A 262 4.79 -8.28 -19.60
N ALA A 263 4.06 -7.23 -19.23
CA ALA A 263 2.64 -7.29 -18.95
C ALA A 263 1.81 -7.53 -20.22
N GLN A 264 0.68 -8.21 -20.08
CA GLN A 264 -0.29 -8.33 -21.19
C GLN A 264 -1.14 -7.06 -21.32
N GLU A 265 -1.82 -6.68 -20.24
CA GLU A 265 -2.78 -5.57 -20.25
C GLU A 265 -2.53 -4.55 -19.13
N GLU A 266 -2.16 -5.05 -17.95
CA GLU A 266 -2.02 -4.23 -16.75
C GLU A 266 -0.88 -4.68 -15.84
N LEU A 267 -0.41 -3.74 -15.04
CA LEU A 267 0.41 -3.92 -13.85
C LEU A 267 -0.47 -3.66 -12.62
N ARG A 268 -0.33 -4.47 -11.58
CA ARG A 268 -1.03 -4.23 -10.31
C ARG A 268 -0.04 -3.88 -9.21
N LEU A 269 -0.13 -2.68 -8.68
CA LEU A 269 0.71 -2.24 -7.57
C LEU A 269 0.26 -2.91 -6.27
N THR A 270 1.22 -3.21 -5.41
CA THR A 270 0.96 -3.92 -4.16
C THR A 270 1.20 -3.04 -2.93
N PRO A 271 0.52 -3.29 -1.79
CA PRO A 271 0.77 -2.57 -0.55
C PRO A 271 2.10 -2.96 0.11
N TRP A 272 2.87 -3.86 -0.51
CA TRP A 272 4.24 -4.22 -0.13
C TRP A 272 5.30 -3.39 -0.87
N GLN A 273 4.90 -2.39 -1.68
CA GLN A 273 5.77 -1.61 -2.56
C GLN A 273 6.34 -2.43 -3.72
N GLY A 274 5.56 -3.38 -4.23
CA GLY A 274 5.88 -4.22 -5.38
C GLY A 274 4.84 -4.14 -6.49
N ILE A 275 4.97 -5.07 -7.45
CA ILE A 275 4.13 -5.16 -8.64
C ILE A 275 3.74 -6.62 -8.91
N LEU A 276 2.52 -6.85 -9.38
CA LEU A 276 2.09 -8.11 -9.98
C LEU A 276 1.87 -7.93 -11.49
N LEU A 277 2.31 -8.93 -12.26
CA LEU A 277 1.96 -9.16 -13.65
C LEU A 277 0.88 -10.26 -13.71
N PRO A 278 -0.41 -9.93 -13.94
CA PRO A 278 -1.46 -10.93 -14.04
C PRO A 278 -1.54 -11.57 -15.44
N ASN A 279 -2.35 -12.62 -15.55
CA ASN A 279 -2.81 -13.23 -16.81
C ASN A 279 -1.70 -13.89 -17.64
N ILE A 280 -0.61 -14.28 -16.98
CA ILE A 280 0.53 -14.91 -17.63
C ILE A 280 0.19 -16.37 -17.98
N ALA A 281 0.35 -16.72 -19.25
CA ALA A 281 0.20 -18.09 -19.70
C ALA A 281 1.21 -19.02 -19.00
N PRO A 282 0.84 -20.25 -18.59
CA PRO A 282 1.73 -21.16 -17.87
C PRO A 282 3.10 -21.39 -18.53
N GLY A 283 3.17 -21.41 -19.86
CA GLY A 283 4.41 -21.59 -20.62
C GLY A 283 5.36 -20.39 -20.62
N GLU A 284 4.89 -19.19 -20.27
CA GLU A 284 5.68 -17.96 -20.32
C GLU A 284 6.34 -17.60 -18.98
N THR A 285 5.99 -18.31 -17.90
CA THR A 285 6.32 -17.85 -16.54
C THR A 285 7.83 -17.79 -16.29
N ASP A 286 8.58 -18.79 -16.73
CA ASP A 286 10.04 -18.84 -16.58
C ASP A 286 10.75 -17.77 -17.39
N ARG A 287 10.27 -17.48 -18.60
CA ARG A 287 10.79 -16.39 -19.44
C ARG A 287 10.59 -15.05 -18.75
N ILE A 288 9.41 -14.80 -18.21
CA ILE A 288 9.08 -13.54 -17.52
C ILE A 288 9.88 -13.40 -16.23
N LYS A 289 9.99 -14.44 -15.39
CA LYS A 289 10.83 -14.41 -14.18
C LYS A 289 12.29 -14.08 -14.51
N ARG A 290 12.86 -14.68 -15.57
CA ARG A 290 14.23 -14.35 -16.02
C ARG A 290 14.36 -12.90 -16.48
N ALA A 291 13.38 -12.39 -17.23
CA ALA A 291 13.39 -11.01 -17.69
C ALA A 291 13.30 -10.01 -16.53
N LEU A 292 12.45 -10.28 -15.54
CA LEU A 292 12.36 -9.48 -14.32
C LEU A 292 13.70 -9.44 -13.58
N HIS A 293 14.31 -10.60 -13.33
CA HIS A 293 15.63 -10.68 -12.69
C HIS A 293 16.71 -9.92 -13.47
N ALA A 294 16.74 -10.04 -14.81
CA ALA A 294 17.68 -9.31 -15.66
C ALA A 294 17.56 -7.78 -15.54
N THR A 295 16.40 -7.28 -15.11
CA THR A 295 16.16 -5.84 -14.86
C THR A 295 16.36 -5.43 -13.40
N GLY A 296 16.85 -6.33 -12.55
CA GLY A 296 17.04 -6.07 -11.11
C GLY A 296 15.73 -6.07 -10.31
N LEU A 297 14.71 -6.80 -10.79
CA LEU A 297 13.47 -7.04 -10.04
C LEU A 297 13.47 -8.46 -9.51
N GLU A 298 13.11 -8.63 -8.24
CA GLU A 298 13.20 -9.91 -7.56
C GLU A 298 11.83 -10.52 -7.29
N THR A 299 11.70 -11.82 -7.53
CA THR A 299 10.46 -12.57 -7.30
C THR A 299 10.54 -13.50 -6.09
N SER A 300 11.70 -13.58 -5.43
CA SER A 300 11.92 -14.48 -4.30
C SER A 300 11.66 -13.77 -2.97
N PRO A 301 10.91 -14.37 -2.03
CA PRO A 301 10.77 -13.85 -0.67
C PRO A 301 12.10 -13.83 0.11
N LYS A 302 13.11 -14.58 -0.35
CA LYS A 302 14.43 -14.64 0.26
C LYS A 302 15.34 -13.46 -0.12
N SER A 303 14.95 -12.70 -1.14
CA SER A 303 15.74 -11.57 -1.64
C SER A 303 15.71 -10.39 -0.66
N ALA A 304 16.76 -9.57 -0.66
CA ALA A 304 16.76 -8.32 0.08
C ALA A 304 15.62 -7.37 -0.36
N HIS A 305 15.19 -7.46 -1.62
CA HIS A 305 14.09 -6.65 -2.18
C HIS A 305 12.76 -6.94 -1.48
N ALA A 306 12.48 -8.21 -1.18
CA ALA A 306 11.28 -8.63 -0.48
C ALA A 306 11.31 -8.29 1.03
N ARG A 307 12.51 -8.23 1.61
CA ARG A 307 12.69 -8.04 3.05
C ARG A 307 12.79 -6.58 3.46
N LEU A 308 13.46 -5.75 2.66
CA LEU A 308 13.74 -4.37 3.02
C LEU A 308 12.60 -3.45 2.59
N ARG A 309 12.15 -2.62 3.53
CA ARG A 309 11.28 -1.48 3.24
C ARG A 309 11.88 -0.21 3.78
N ALA A 310 11.95 0.83 2.95
CA ALA A 310 12.44 2.13 3.38
C ALA A 310 11.46 3.24 3.03
N CYS A 311 11.38 4.24 3.92
CA CYS A 311 10.73 5.49 3.57
C CYS A 311 11.61 6.32 2.61
N SER A 312 11.15 7.49 2.17
CA SER A 312 11.90 8.34 1.25
C SER A 312 13.21 8.93 1.83
N GLY A 313 13.43 8.83 3.14
CA GLY A 313 14.67 9.25 3.80
C GLY A 313 14.90 10.75 3.84
N ALA A 314 16.03 11.17 4.40
CA ALA A 314 16.43 12.56 4.56
C ALA A 314 16.73 13.27 3.24
N THR A 315 16.88 12.54 2.14
CA THR A 315 16.97 13.08 0.78
C THR A 315 15.61 13.54 0.27
N GLY A 316 14.53 12.79 0.56
CA GLY A 316 13.18 13.11 0.10
C GLY A 316 12.23 13.73 1.14
N CYS A 317 12.57 13.70 2.42
CA CYS A 317 11.68 14.09 3.51
C CYS A 317 12.38 14.97 4.55
N ALA A 318 11.81 16.13 4.85
CA ALA A 318 12.34 17.05 5.86
C ALA A 318 12.25 16.51 7.30
N SER A 319 11.40 15.52 7.57
CA SER A 319 11.28 14.92 8.91
C SER A 319 12.28 13.80 9.17
N ALA A 320 12.99 13.32 8.16
CA ALA A 320 13.88 12.16 8.29
C ALA A 320 15.29 12.57 8.72
N LEU A 321 15.88 11.75 9.60
CA LEU A 321 17.21 11.97 10.19
C LEU A 321 18.34 11.27 9.45
N ALA A 322 18.02 10.32 8.55
CA ALA A 322 18.99 9.59 7.74
C ALA A 322 18.46 9.32 6.32
N ASP A 323 19.37 9.09 5.37
CA ASP A 323 19.03 8.73 4.00
C ASP A 323 18.71 7.22 3.90
N THR A 324 17.49 6.87 4.30
CA THR A 324 17.04 5.47 4.35
C THR A 324 17.09 4.75 3.00
N GLN A 325 17.17 5.46 1.88
CA GLN A 325 17.25 4.83 0.57
C GLN A 325 18.68 4.41 0.24
N ALA A 326 19.66 5.29 0.46
CA ALA A 326 21.07 4.92 0.35
C ALA A 326 21.46 3.85 1.40
N ASP A 327 21.03 4.06 2.64
CA ASP A 327 21.31 3.15 3.76
C ASP A 327 20.66 1.78 3.55
N GLY A 328 19.45 1.74 2.97
CA GLY A 328 18.78 0.49 2.61
C GLY A 328 19.51 -0.29 1.52
N ASN A 329 20.09 0.39 0.53
CA ASN A 329 20.94 -0.28 -0.49
C ASN A 329 22.21 -0.86 0.14
N PHE A 330 22.83 -0.11 1.04
CA PHE A 330 24.01 -0.56 1.77
C PHE A 330 23.72 -1.82 2.60
N LEU A 331 22.58 -1.83 3.30
CA LEU A 331 22.13 -2.97 4.10
C LEU A 331 21.75 -4.17 3.22
N ALA A 332 21.10 -3.94 2.08
CA ALA A 332 20.70 -4.99 1.14
C ALA A 332 21.88 -5.88 0.70
N ALA A 333 23.05 -5.28 0.48
CA ALA A 333 24.26 -5.98 0.07
C ALA A 333 24.91 -6.84 1.17
N ARG A 334 24.46 -6.71 2.43
CA ARG A 334 25.04 -7.37 3.62
C ARG A 334 24.10 -8.33 4.32
N LEU A 335 22.81 -8.31 3.97
CA LEU A 335 21.85 -9.24 4.54
C LEU A 335 22.00 -10.62 3.91
N GLU A 336 22.17 -11.65 4.74
CA GLU A 336 22.13 -13.06 4.31
C GLU A 336 20.72 -13.45 3.87
N SER A 337 20.57 -14.48 3.02
CA SER A 337 19.25 -14.95 2.57
C SER A 337 18.33 -15.31 3.75
N GLY A 338 17.16 -14.70 3.83
CA GLY A 338 16.17 -14.94 4.89
C GLY A 338 14.78 -14.42 4.49
N SER A 339 13.74 -14.59 5.30
CA SER A 339 12.37 -14.14 4.95
C SER A 339 11.80 -13.06 5.85
N ASP A 340 12.39 -12.78 7.02
CA ASP A 340 11.79 -11.78 7.90
C ASP A 340 12.02 -10.36 7.34
N PRO A 341 10.95 -9.54 7.26
CA PRO A 341 11.07 -8.17 6.83
C PRO A 341 11.83 -7.30 7.83
N VAL A 342 12.58 -6.34 7.28
CA VAL A 342 13.29 -5.30 8.01
C VAL A 342 12.81 -3.95 7.50
N HIS A 343 12.31 -3.12 8.40
CA HIS A 343 11.84 -1.79 8.10
C HIS A 343 12.89 -0.73 8.46
N LEU A 344 13.30 0.10 7.51
CA LEU A 344 14.25 1.19 7.70
C LEU A 344 13.51 2.53 7.62
N THR A 345 13.41 3.26 8.74
CA THR A 345 12.65 4.50 8.84
C THR A 345 13.48 5.67 9.32
N GLY A 346 13.36 6.80 8.62
CA GLY A 346 14.10 8.02 8.94
C GLY A 346 13.54 8.78 10.14
N CYS A 347 12.33 8.45 10.61
CA CYS A 347 11.71 9.06 11.79
C CYS A 347 10.58 8.18 12.36
N ALA A 348 10.03 8.58 13.51
CA ALA A 348 8.96 7.85 14.21
C ALA A 348 7.62 7.78 13.45
N LYS A 349 7.45 8.54 12.34
CA LYS A 349 6.22 8.50 11.52
C LYS A 349 6.03 7.15 10.84
N SER A 350 7.10 6.39 10.56
CA SER A 350 7.04 5.02 10.04
C SER A 350 6.27 4.90 8.71
N CYS A 351 6.56 5.78 7.74
CA CYS A 351 5.72 5.90 6.55
C CYS A 351 5.72 4.67 5.63
N ALA A 352 6.75 3.81 5.68
CA ALA A 352 6.86 2.60 4.86
C ALA A 352 6.32 1.33 5.54
N ALA A 353 5.93 1.42 6.82
CA ALA A 353 5.25 0.34 7.54
C ALA A 353 4.38 0.94 8.66
N LEU A 354 3.04 0.91 8.50
CA LEU A 354 2.14 1.49 9.51
C LEU A 354 2.09 0.65 10.79
N ALA A 355 2.18 -0.68 10.66
CA ALA A 355 2.41 -1.60 11.77
C ALA A 355 3.91 -1.94 11.84
N PRO A 356 4.45 -2.21 13.04
CA PRO A 356 5.82 -2.70 13.19
C PRO A 356 6.02 -3.98 12.38
N LEU A 357 7.14 -4.07 11.66
CA LEU A 357 7.64 -5.32 11.08
C LEU A 357 8.54 -6.03 12.10
N PRO A 358 8.87 -7.32 11.90
CA PRO A 358 9.67 -8.10 12.86
C PRO A 358 10.93 -7.39 13.34
N HIS A 359 11.60 -6.64 12.45
CA HIS A 359 12.68 -5.76 12.81
C HIS A 359 12.47 -4.35 12.24
N THR A 360 12.76 -3.32 13.04
CA THR A 360 12.73 -1.91 12.61
C THR A 360 14.01 -1.19 12.99
N LEU A 361 14.67 -0.56 12.01
CA LEU A 361 15.76 0.39 12.18
C LEU A 361 15.20 1.81 12.13
N LEU A 362 15.22 2.51 13.26
CA LEU A 362 14.79 3.90 13.38
C LEU A 362 16.01 4.83 13.39
N ALA A 363 16.09 5.74 12.44
CA ALA A 363 17.21 6.67 12.36
C ALA A 363 17.30 7.57 13.61
N ARG A 364 18.52 7.69 14.13
CA ARG A 364 18.94 8.61 15.21
C ARG A 364 19.65 9.84 14.63
N SER A 365 20.50 9.60 13.64
CA SER A 365 21.21 10.59 12.84
C SER A 365 21.66 9.94 11.53
N ALA A 366 22.35 10.68 10.66
CA ALA A 366 22.88 10.12 9.41
C ALA A 366 23.72 8.86 9.69
N GLY A 367 23.37 7.74 9.05
CA GLY A 367 24.07 6.46 9.18
C GLY A 367 23.95 5.75 10.54
N ARG A 368 23.14 6.26 11.47
CA ARG A 368 23.02 5.72 12.84
C ARG A 368 21.58 5.40 13.21
N TYR A 369 21.36 4.21 13.79
CA TYR A 369 20.02 3.66 13.97
C TYR A 369 19.82 3.00 15.33
N ASP A 370 18.60 3.10 15.85
CA ASP A 370 18.10 2.19 16.88
C ASP A 370 17.45 0.98 16.19
N LEU A 371 17.81 -0.22 16.62
CA LEU A 371 17.24 -1.48 16.13
C LEU A 371 16.22 -2.02 17.12
N TYR A 372 15.00 -2.25 16.65
CA TYR A 372 13.89 -2.81 17.42
C TYR A 372 13.50 -4.19 16.89
N ALA A 373 13.08 -5.07 17.80
CA ALA A 373 12.32 -6.28 17.49
C ALA A 373 10.85 -6.08 17.86
N GLN A 374 9.95 -6.53 16.99
CA GLN A 374 8.51 -6.44 17.25
C GLN A 374 8.12 -7.27 18.47
N ASP A 375 7.40 -6.66 19.41
CA ASP A 375 6.75 -7.39 20.50
C ASP A 375 5.47 -8.08 20.00
N ARG A 376 5.22 -9.29 20.48
CA ARG A 376 3.98 -10.06 20.18
C ARG A 376 2.71 -9.31 20.60
N PHE A 377 2.81 -8.43 21.60
CA PHE A 377 1.72 -7.58 22.07
C PHE A 377 2.01 -6.13 21.67
N SER A 378 1.49 -5.74 20.50
CA SER A 378 1.58 -4.36 19.99
C SER A 378 1.20 -3.34 21.05
N GLN A 379 2.12 -2.44 21.42
CA GLN A 379 1.75 -1.28 22.20
C GLN A 379 1.04 -0.27 21.29
N ASN A 380 -0.16 0.17 21.69
CA ASN A 380 -0.87 1.32 21.09
C ASN A 380 -0.19 2.65 21.46
N GLY A 381 1.14 2.71 21.34
CA GLY A 381 1.98 3.84 21.74
C GLY A 381 2.27 4.81 20.59
N ALA A 382 2.40 6.09 20.92
CA ALA A 382 3.07 7.06 20.07
C ALA A 382 4.60 7.04 20.34
N GLY A 383 5.41 7.37 19.34
CA GLY A 383 6.87 7.41 19.48
C GLY A 383 7.56 6.05 19.30
N PRO A 384 8.85 5.91 19.66
CA PRO A 384 9.67 4.74 19.33
C PRO A 384 9.23 3.43 20.00
N SER A 385 8.58 3.48 21.17
CA SER A 385 8.08 2.27 21.87
C SER A 385 7.09 1.45 21.04
N ARG A 386 6.45 2.08 20.04
CA ARG A 386 5.57 1.37 19.10
C ARG A 386 6.28 0.27 18.32
N PHE A 387 7.59 0.34 18.15
CA PHE A 387 8.35 -0.61 17.34
C PHE A 387 8.69 -1.92 18.09
N GLY A 388 8.42 -1.97 19.40
CA GLY A 388 8.67 -3.13 20.26
C GLY A 388 9.94 -2.97 21.10
N GLN A 389 10.61 -4.09 21.39
CA GLN A 389 11.80 -4.13 22.22
C GLN A 389 13.01 -3.53 21.50
N LEU A 390 13.68 -2.56 22.13
CA LEU A 390 14.98 -2.06 21.67
C LEU A 390 16.04 -3.14 21.84
N LEU A 391 16.66 -3.56 20.74
CA LEU A 391 17.74 -4.55 20.71
C LEU A 391 19.12 -3.90 20.83
N ALA A 392 19.30 -2.78 20.14
CA ALA A 392 20.55 -2.03 20.09
C ALA A 392 20.24 -0.57 19.75
N SER A 393 21.03 0.36 20.27
CA SER A 393 20.81 1.80 20.09
C SER A 393 22.04 2.46 19.50
N ASP A 394 21.81 3.45 18.64
CA ASP A 394 22.86 4.22 17.98
C ASP A 394 23.94 3.34 17.32
N ILE A 395 23.52 2.34 16.54
CA ILE A 395 24.42 1.44 15.81
C ILE A 395 24.58 1.86 14.35
N THR A 396 25.71 1.47 13.77
CA THR A 396 25.99 1.52 12.33
C THR A 396 25.17 0.48 11.56
N LEU A 397 25.14 0.60 10.24
CA LEU A 397 24.44 -0.36 9.38
C LEU A 397 25.16 -1.71 9.31
N GLU A 398 26.48 -1.75 9.47
CA GLU A 398 27.27 -2.97 9.56
C GLU A 398 26.95 -3.76 10.83
N GLU A 399 26.90 -3.08 11.97
CA GLU A 399 26.47 -3.68 13.24
C GLU A 399 25.02 -4.15 13.14
N ALA A 400 24.13 -3.37 12.51
CA ALA A 400 22.75 -3.78 12.28
C ALA A 400 22.66 -5.04 11.40
N ALA A 401 23.42 -5.11 10.30
CA ALA A 401 23.46 -6.28 9.43
C ALA A 401 23.94 -7.52 10.19
N HIS A 402 24.98 -7.39 11.01
CA HIS A 402 25.49 -8.47 11.84
C HIS A 402 24.42 -9.01 12.81
N ILE A 403 23.75 -8.11 13.55
CA ILE A 403 22.68 -8.50 14.49
C ILE A 403 21.50 -9.15 13.75
N LEU A 404 21.10 -8.60 12.61
CA LEU A 404 19.99 -9.14 11.81
C LEU A 404 20.31 -10.54 11.29
N ASN A 405 21.48 -10.74 10.69
CA ASN A 405 21.90 -12.06 10.17
C ASN A 405 21.99 -13.12 11.27
N ALA A 406 22.52 -12.76 12.45
CA ALA A 406 22.61 -13.67 13.60
C ALA A 406 21.24 -14.13 14.14
N ARG A 407 20.14 -13.43 13.84
CA ARG A 407 18.78 -13.80 14.26
C ARG A 407 18.04 -14.66 13.22
N HIS A 408 18.63 -14.85 12.04
CA HIS A 408 18.08 -15.68 10.96
C HIS A 408 18.69 -17.09 10.91
N GLN A 409 19.78 -17.31 11.65
CA GLN A 409 20.37 -18.63 11.91
C GLN A 409 19.61 -19.31 13.04
#